data_AF-A0A933BWS7-F1
#
_entry.id   AF-A0A933BWS7-F1
#
_cell.length_a   1.000
_cell.length_b   1.000
_cell.length_c   1.000
_cell.angle_alpha   90.00
_cell.angle_beta   90.00
_cell.angle_gamma   90.00
#
_symmetry.space_group_name_H-M   'P 1'
#
loop_
_entity.id
_entity.type
_entity.pdbx_description
1 polymer ?
#
loop_
_entity_poly.entity_id
_entity_poly.type
_entity_poly.pdbx_seq_one_letter_code
_entity_poly.pdbx_strand_id
1 'polypeptide(L)'
;MSAWHTLNPAPAIQRRVGRLLLVLTTVVVVLVLRLWYLQVLEGERYLVMARNNRLRLRLVEAPRGNLFDRYGQILVDNRPSFDVYVVPED
;
A
#
# COMPACT_ATOMS: atom_id res chain seq x y z
N MET A 1 34.45 -4.42 -49.65
CA MET A 1 33.17 -4.98 -49.15
C MET A 1 33.50 -6.22 -48.33
N SER A 2 32.98 -6.34 -47.10
CA SER A 2 33.23 -7.39 -46.08
C SER A 2 34.48 -7.24 -45.17
N ALA A 3 34.39 -6.38 -44.15
CA ALA A 3 35.33 -6.35 -43.02
C ALA A 3 34.61 -6.16 -41.67
N TRP A 4 33.43 -6.79 -41.51
CA TRP A 4 32.60 -6.69 -40.29
C TRP A 4 32.40 -8.04 -39.59
N HIS A 5 33.15 -9.09 -39.94
CA HIS A 5 32.90 -10.45 -39.44
C HIS A 5 33.77 -10.93 -38.25
N THR A 6 34.77 -10.18 -37.76
CA THR A 6 35.72 -10.71 -36.77
C THR A 6 35.81 -9.93 -35.46
N LEU A 7 34.74 -9.27 -35.03
CA LEU A 7 34.61 -8.88 -33.62
C LEU A 7 34.15 -10.08 -32.80
N ASN A 8 34.97 -11.13 -32.75
CA ASN A 8 34.72 -12.26 -31.86
C ASN A 8 35.38 -11.90 -30.51
N PRO A 9 34.61 -11.53 -29.47
CA PRO A 9 35.19 -11.14 -28.20
C PRO A 9 35.96 -12.32 -27.62
N ALA A 10 37.16 -12.05 -27.09
CA ALA A 10 38.02 -13.08 -26.52
C ALA A 10 37.23 -14.00 -25.56
N PRO A 11 37.49 -15.33 -25.55
CA PRO A 11 36.69 -16.31 -24.81
C PRO A 11 36.61 -16.05 -23.30
N ALA A 12 37.59 -15.31 -22.75
CA ALA A 12 37.56 -14.84 -21.36
C ALA A 12 36.44 -13.83 -21.09
N ILE A 13 36.13 -12.94 -22.04
CA ILE A 13 35.08 -11.92 -21.92
C ILE A 13 33.71 -12.60 -22.00
N GLN A 14 33.52 -13.53 -22.94
CA GLN A 14 32.27 -14.28 -23.09
C GLN A 14 31.88 -15.03 -21.80
N ARG A 15 32.86 -15.66 -21.12
CA ARG A 15 32.62 -16.36 -19.85
C ARG A 15 32.25 -15.41 -18.69
N ARG A 16 32.77 -14.19 -18.68
CA ARG A 16 32.45 -13.17 -17.66
C ARG A 16 31.05 -12.60 -17.90
N VAL A 17 30.73 -12.26 -19.15
CA VAL A 17 29.40 -11.77 -19.55
C VAL A 17 28.33 -12.83 -19.30
N GLY A 18 28.58 -14.10 -19.63
CA GLY A 18 27.64 -15.19 -19.36
C GLY A 18 27.33 -15.36 -17.86
N ARG A 19 28.33 -15.22 -16.98
CA ARG A 19 28.12 -15.25 -15.52
C ARG A 19 27.30 -14.06 -15.03
N LEU A 20 27.58 -12.86 -15.53
CA LEU A 20 26.83 -11.66 -15.16
C LEU A 20 25.36 -11.75 -15.60
N LEU A 21 25.11 -12.25 -16.81
CA LEU A 21 23.75 -12.48 -17.30
C LEU A 21 23.03 -13.53 -16.47
N LEU A 22 23.69 -14.64 -16.13
CA LEU A 22 23.10 -15.66 -15.26
C LEU A 22 22.66 -15.08 -13.90
N VAL A 23 23.53 -14.28 -13.27
CA VAL A 23 23.22 -13.63 -11.99
C VAL A 23 22.04 -12.67 -12.15
N LEU A 24 22.06 -11.82 -13.17
CA LEU A 24 21.00 -10.86 -13.45
C LEU A 24 19.65 -11.57 -13.67
N THR A 25 19.62 -12.60 -14.50
CA THR A 25 18.42 -13.40 -14.76
C THR A 25 17.91 -14.06 -13.48
N THR A 26 18.81 -14.59 -12.66
CA THR A 26 18.44 -15.21 -11.38
C THR A 26 17.77 -14.20 -10.44
N VAL A 27 18.34 -13.00 -10.31
CA VAL A 27 17.76 -11.92 -9.49
C VAL A 27 16.37 -11.52 -9.99
N VAL A 28 16.22 -11.33 -11.30
CA VAL A 28 14.92 -10.98 -11.89
C VAL A 28 13.88 -12.08 -11.63
N VAL A 29 14.25 -13.35 -11.78
CA VAL A 29 13.33 -14.48 -11.49
C VAL A 29 12.87 -14.47 -10.04
N VAL A 30 13.79 -14.24 -9.08
CA VAL A 30 13.43 -14.14 -7.65
C VAL A 30 12.44 -13.01 -7.40
N LEU A 31 12.65 -11.83 -8.01
CA LEU A 31 11.74 -10.69 -7.88
C LEU A 31 10.36 -10.98 -8.46
N VAL A 32 10.28 -11.63 -9.63
CA VAL A 32 9.01 -12.03 -10.26
C VAL A 32 8.26 -13.02 -9.38
N LEU A 33 8.95 -14.02 -8.82
CA LEU A 33 8.34 -14.99 -7.88
C LEU A 33 7.83 -14.29 -6.62
N ARG A 34 8.60 -13.34 -6.06
CA ARG A 34 8.17 -12.57 -4.89
C ARG A 34 6.94 -11.72 -5.19
N LEU A 35 6.90 -11.07 -6.35
CA LEU A 35 5.73 -10.31 -6.79
C LEU A 35 4.52 -11.22 -6.97
N TRP A 36 4.68 -12.37 -7.61
CA TRP A 36 3.60 -13.35 -7.78
C TRP A 36 3.06 -13.83 -6.43
N TYR A 37 3.94 -14.14 -5.47
CA TYR A 37 3.53 -14.48 -4.11
C TYR A 37 2.68 -13.36 -3.46
N LEU A 38 3.12 -12.10 -3.54
CA LEU A 38 2.37 -10.97 -2.97
C LEU A 38 1.01 -10.75 -3.64
N GLN A 39 0.93 -10.96 -4.95
CA GLN A 39 -0.29 -10.75 -5.72
C GLN A 39 -1.29 -11.92 -5.59
N VAL A 40 -0.82 -13.17 -5.52
CA VAL A 40 -1.69 -14.36 -5.51
C VAL A 40 -2.02 -14.82 -4.09
N LEU A 41 -1.04 -14.91 -3.19
CA LEU A 41 -1.29 -15.37 -1.82
C LEU A 41 -1.78 -14.22 -0.93
N GLU A 42 -1.17 -13.05 -1.04
CA GLU A 42 -1.48 -11.91 -0.15
C GLU A 42 -2.37 -10.85 -0.82
N GLY A 43 -2.68 -10.99 -2.12
CA GLY A 43 -3.43 -10.00 -2.87
C GLY A 43 -4.84 -9.78 -2.32
N GLU A 44 -5.57 -10.86 -2.02
CA GLU A 44 -6.90 -10.80 -1.39
C GLU A 44 -6.84 -10.11 -0.02
N ARG A 45 -5.80 -10.41 0.77
CA ARG A 45 -5.61 -9.79 2.10
C ARG A 45 -5.39 -8.29 1.99
N TYR A 46 -4.52 -7.85 1.07
CA TYR A 46 -4.28 -6.42 0.84
C TYR A 46 -5.50 -5.72 0.22
N LEU A 47 -6.26 -6.40 -0.63
CA LEU A 47 -7.53 -5.89 -1.18
C LEU A 47 -8.59 -5.67 -0.11
N VAL A 48 -8.70 -6.58 0.87
CA VAL A 48 -9.61 -6.42 2.03
C VAL A 48 -9.15 -5.28 2.93
N MET A 49 -7.86 -5.18 3.25
CA MET A 49 -7.32 -4.08 4.04
C MET A 49 -7.51 -2.71 3.37
N ALA A 50 -7.29 -2.62 2.06
CA ALA A 50 -7.50 -1.39 1.29
C ALA A 50 -8.99 -0.99 1.26
N ARG A 51 -9.92 -1.96 1.14
CA ARG A 51 -11.37 -1.69 1.23
C ARG A 51 -11.77 -1.18 2.61
N ASN A 52 -11.27 -1.78 3.68
CA ASN A 52 -11.57 -1.37 5.05
C ASN A 52 -10.98 0.01 5.39
N ASN A 53 -9.82 0.37 4.82
CA ASN A 53 -9.23 1.70 4.99
C ASN A 53 -9.94 2.79 4.15
N ARG A 54 -10.59 2.44 3.03
CA ARG A 54 -11.27 3.40 2.15
C ARG A 54 -12.62 3.87 2.67
N LEU A 55 -13.31 3.07 3.47
CA LEU A 55 -14.62 3.37 4.03
C LEU A 55 -14.54 3.55 5.55
N ARG A 56 -13.70 4.49 6.02
CA ARG A 56 -13.87 4.99 7.39
C ARG A 56 -15.06 5.93 7.40
N LEU A 57 -16.27 5.35 7.43
CA LEU A 57 -17.52 6.09 7.62
C LEU A 57 -17.48 6.71 9.02
N ARG A 58 -16.86 7.89 9.16
CA ARG A 58 -17.15 8.75 10.30
C ARG A 58 -18.52 9.34 10.04
N LEU A 59 -19.54 8.78 10.69
CA LEU A 59 -20.76 9.52 10.94
C LEU A 59 -20.35 10.75 11.77
N VAL A 60 -20.30 11.92 11.12
CA VAL A 60 -20.29 13.18 11.86
C VAL A 60 -21.72 13.36 12.33
N GLU A 61 -21.95 13.08 13.62
CA GLU A 61 -23.24 13.35 14.23
C GLU A 61 -23.50 14.85 14.15
N ALA A 62 -24.58 15.25 13.46
CA ALA A 62 -24.95 16.65 13.38
C ALA A 62 -25.36 17.10 14.80
N PRO A 63 -24.78 18.19 15.34
CA PRO A 63 -25.19 18.69 16.64
C PRO A 63 -26.69 19.01 16.60
N ARG A 64 -27.47 18.42 17.51
CA ARG A 64 -28.88 18.75 17.69
C ARG A 64 -29.02 20.25 17.97
N GLY A 65 -29.97 20.90 17.30
CA GLY A 65 -30.24 22.33 17.51
C GLY A 65 -30.66 22.65 18.94
N ASN A 66 -30.29 23.84 19.41
CA ASN A 66 -30.61 24.30 20.76
C ASN A 66 -32.11 24.59 20.86
N LEU A 67 -32.76 24.09 21.92
CA LEU A 67 -34.18 24.37 22.17
C LEU A 67 -34.30 25.66 22.99
N PHE A 68 -35.10 26.61 22.49
CA PHE A 68 -35.37 27.89 23.12
C PHE A 68 -36.81 27.95 23.65
N ASP A 69 -37.00 28.59 24.80
CA ASP A 69 -38.32 28.98 25.31
C ASP A 69 -38.90 30.16 24.49
N ARG A 70 -40.20 30.44 24.65
CA ARG A 70 -40.93 31.59 24.05
C ARG A 70 -40.35 32.97 24.39
N TYR A 71 -39.45 33.04 25.37
CA TYR A 71 -38.70 34.24 25.76
C TYR A 71 -37.24 34.25 25.27
N GLY A 72 -36.85 33.32 24.38
CA GLY A 72 -35.51 33.22 23.82
C GLY A 72 -34.45 32.64 24.77
N GLN A 73 -34.87 32.07 25.91
CA GLN A 73 -33.98 31.42 26.88
C GLN A 73 -33.66 29.98 26.43
N ILE A 74 -32.39 29.57 26.48
CA ILE A 74 -31.96 28.21 26.10
C ILE A 74 -32.39 27.22 27.19
N LEU A 75 -33.17 26.20 26.82
CA LEU A 75 -33.63 25.14 27.72
C LEU A 75 -32.76 23.86 27.61
N VAL A 76 -32.25 23.55 26.41
CA VAL A 76 -31.40 22.38 26.15
C VAL A 76 -30.30 22.75 25.15
N ASP A 77 -29.04 22.47 25.52
CA ASP A 77 -27.83 22.67 24.72
C ASP A 77 -27.07 21.34 24.60
N ASN A 78 -26.42 21.09 23.47
CA ASN A 78 -25.61 19.88 23.26
C ASN A 78 -24.12 20.22 23.35
N ARG A 79 -23.46 19.80 24.44
CA ARG A 79 -22.01 19.98 24.61
C ARG A 79 -21.27 18.70 24.22
N PRO A 80 -20.31 18.75 23.28
CA PRO A 80 -19.52 17.58 22.93
C PRO A 80 -18.71 17.09 24.14
N SER A 81 -18.86 15.80 24.47
CA SER A 81 -18.03 15.10 25.46
C SER A 81 -16.83 14.45 24.75
N PHE A 82 -15.64 14.57 25.33
CA PHE A 82 -14.45 13.89 24.84
C PHE A 82 -14.20 12.64 25.68
N ASP A 83 -14.42 11.48 25.08
CA ASP A 83 -14.11 10.20 25.71
C ASP A 83 -12.71 9.73 25.29
N VAL A 84 -11.90 9.34 26.29
CA VAL A 84 -10.56 8.78 26.09
C VAL A 84 -10.64 7.27 26.21
N TYR A 85 -10.18 6.57 25.17
CA TYR A 85 -10.13 5.11 25.14
C TYR A 85 -8.68 4.65 25.03
N VAL A 86 -8.26 3.73 25.88
CA VAL A 86 -6.95 3.07 25.83
C VAL A 86 -7.17 1.66 25.31
N VAL A 87 -6.54 1.34 24.19
CA VAL A 87 -6.52 -0.03 23.65
C VAL A 87 -5.16 -0.63 24.02
N PRO A 88 -5.11 -1.68 24.84
CA PRO A 88 -3.86 -2.41 25.10
C PRO A 88 -3.41 -3.08 23.81
N GLU A 89 -2.11 -3.02 23.52
CA GLU A 89 -1.48 -3.73 22.40
C GLU A 89 -1.17 -5.17 22.85
N ASP A 90 -1.54 -6.15 22.01
CA ASP A 90 -1.29 -7.59 22.24
C ASP A 90 0.19 -7.95 22.07
#